data_AF-A0A1F5TMT7-F1
#
_entry.id   AF-A0A1F5TMT7-F1
#
_cell.length_a   1.000
_cell.length_b   1.000
_cell.length_c   1.000
_cell.angle_alpha   90.00
_cell.angle_beta   90.00
_cell.angle_gamma   90.00
#
_symmetry.space_group_name_H-M   'P 1'
#
loop_
_entity.id
_entity.type
_entity.pdbx_description
1 polymer ?
#
loop_
_entity_poly.entity_id
_entity_poly.type
_entity_poly.pdbx_seq_one_letter_code
_entity_poly.pdbx_strand_id
1 'polypeptide(L)' 'MNNLVKKINRKINGIIWSFSFSGILLIVLSILIMWYPITLRVLVGVFVLAMACTLIYTAYKIWSIRKEIEKHLGLK' A
#
# COMPACT_ATOMS: atom_id res chain seq x y z
N MET A 1 -27.09 3.16 -9.21
CA MET A 1 -25.73 2.60 -9.37
C MET A 1 -24.62 3.42 -8.69
N ASN A 2 -24.84 4.69 -8.33
CA ASN A 2 -23.82 5.59 -7.77
C ASN A 2 -23.38 5.28 -6.32
N ASN A 3 -24.29 4.77 -5.46
CA ASN A 3 -23.97 4.53 -4.05
C ASN A 3 -23.00 3.35 -3.81
N LEU A 4 -23.04 2.32 -4.65
CA LEU A 4 -22.14 1.17 -4.52
C LEU A 4 -20.70 1.56 -4.87
N VAL A 5 -20.52 2.31 -5.98
CA VAL A 5 -19.22 2.85 -6.38
C VAL A 5 -18.65 3.77 -5.30
N LYS A 6 -19.46 4.65 -4.72
CA LYS A 6 -19.05 5.54 -3.63
C LYS A 6 -18.65 4.79 -2.35
N LYS A 7 -19.35 3.69 -2.03
CA LYS A 7 -19.05 2.84 -0.85
C LYS A 7 -17.76 2.04 -1.06
N ILE A 8 -17.57 1.49 -2.26
CA ILE A 8 -16.33 0.82 -2.68
C ILE A 8 -15.17 1.83 -2.65
N ASN A 9 -15.41 3.05 -3.14
CA ASN A 9 -14.41 4.11 -3.14
C ASN A 9 -13.89 4.42 -1.73
N ARG A 10 -14.79 4.55 -0.76
CA ARG A 10 -14.45 4.83 0.64
C ARG A 10 -13.69 3.67 1.29
N LYS A 11 -14.09 2.43 1.00
CA LYS A 11 -13.42 1.22 1.50
C LYS A 11 -12.00 1.09 0.94
N ILE A 12 -11.83 1.31 -0.36
CA ILE A 12 -10.53 1.30 -1.02
C ILE A 12 -9.63 2.41 -0.47
N ASN A 13 -10.16 3.60 -0.20
CA ASN A 13 -9.37 4.68 0.38
C ASN A 13 -8.87 4.35 1.80
N GLY A 14 -9.72 3.70 2.61
CA GLY A 14 -9.32 3.20 3.93
C GLY A 14 -8.28 2.09 3.87
N ILE A 15 -8.38 1.20 2.86
CA ILE A 15 -7.39 0.16 2.59
C ILE A 15 -6.06 0.79 2.17
N ILE A 16 -6.06 1.76 1.25
CA ILE A 16 -4.86 2.49 0.83
C ILE A 16 -4.20 3.19 2.02
N TRP A 17 -4.99 3.86 2.86
CA TRP A 17 -4.48 4.50 4.07
C TRP A 17 -3.85 3.51 5.05
N SER A 18 -4.51 2.37 5.28
CA SER A 18 -3.99 1.31 6.14
C SER A 18 -2.72 0.69 5.56
N PHE A 19 -2.66 0.47 4.25
CA PHE A 19 -1.47 -0.02 3.56
C PHE A 19 -0.31 0.97 3.66
N SER A 20 -0.53 2.25 3.42
CA SER A 20 0.49 3.29 3.61
C SER A 20 0.99 3.35 5.05
N PHE A 21 0.08 3.31 6.03
CA PHE A 21 0.46 3.32 7.45
C PHE A 21 1.28 2.08 7.82
N SER A 22 0.85 0.90 7.37
CA SER A 22 1.58 -0.36 7.61
C SER A 22 2.96 -0.39 6.94
N GLY A 23 3.09 0.17 5.72
CA GLY A 23 4.37 0.28 5.02
C GLY A 23 5.35 1.20 5.75
N ILE A 24 4.88 2.35 6.25
CA ILE A 24 5.68 3.26 7.08
C ILE A 24 6.11 2.57 8.38
N LEU A 25 5.20 1.83 9.03
CA LEU A 25 5.51 1.09 10.25
C LEU A 25 6.60 0.03 10.01
N LEU A 26 6.53 -0.69 8.88
CA LEU A 26 7.53 -1.68 8.46
C LEU A 26 8.89 -1.03 8.17
N ILE A 27 8.93 0.18 7.61
CA ILE A 27 10.17 0.95 7.40
C ILE A 27 10.83 1.27 8.75
N VAL A 28 10.05 1.80 9.70
CA VAL A 28 10.56 2.11 11.05
C VAL A 28 11.09 0.85 11.74
N LEU A 29 10.36 -0.27 11.62
CA LEU A 29 10.77 -1.55 12.18
C LEU A 29 12.08 -2.06 11.55
N SER A 30 12.25 -1.89 10.24
CA SER A 30 13.47 -2.26 9.53
C SER A 30 14.69 -1.45 10.01
N ILE A 31 14.52 -0.16 10.25
CA ILE A 31 15.58 0.71 10.80
C ILE A 31 15.95 0.28 12.22
N LEU A 32 14.96 -0.08 13.04
CA LEU A 32 15.17 -0.57 14.40
C LEU A 32 15.90 -1.93 14.42
N ILE A 33 15.61 -2.78 13.44
CA ILE A 33 16.28 -4.07 13.26
C ILE A 33 17.76 -3.89 12.88
N MET A 34 18.07 -2.90 12.04
CA MET A 34 19.42 -2.64 11.51
C MET A 34 20.48 -2.34 12.60
N TRP A 35 20.09 -1.93 13.81
CA TRP A 35 21.02 -1.60 14.90
C TRP A 35 21.65 -2.80 15.64
N TYR A 36 21.21 -4.05 15.40
CA TYR A 36 21.85 -5.24 16.02
C TYR A 36 22.86 -5.92 15.09
N PRO A 37 23.97 -6.45 15.63
CA PRO A 37 25.11 -6.94 14.84
C PRO A 37 24.94 -8.38 14.33
N ILE A 38 23.95 -8.65 13.46
CA ILE A 38 23.78 -9.94 12.77
C ILE A 38 23.48 -9.72 11.29
N THR A 39 24.38 -10.18 10.41
CA THR A 39 24.34 -10.03 8.94
C THR A 39 23.03 -10.54 8.29
N LEU A 40 22.34 -11.50 8.95
CA LEU A 40 21.02 -12.00 8.53
C LEU A 40 19.91 -10.93 8.58
N ARG A 41 20.06 -9.88 9.41
CA ARG A 41 19.03 -8.84 9.60
C ARG A 41 18.93 -7.86 8.43
N VAL A 42 20.02 -7.56 7.74
CA VAL A 42 20.00 -6.66 6.57
C VAL A 42 19.21 -7.31 5.44
N LEU A 43 19.41 -8.60 5.21
CA LEU A 43 18.67 -9.37 4.21
C LEU A 43 17.16 -9.37 4.52
N VAL A 44 16.78 -9.60 5.77
CA VAL A 44 15.38 -9.58 6.21
C VAL A 44 14.77 -8.17 6.11
N GLY A 45 15.51 -7.12 6.51
CA GLY A 45 15.06 -5.74 6.39
C GLY A 45 14.81 -5.32 4.94
N VAL A 46 15.72 -5.65 4.03
CA VAL A 46 15.57 -5.41 2.59
C VAL A 46 14.39 -6.20 2.01
N PHE A 47 14.21 -7.45 2.45
CA PHE A 47 13.09 -8.29 2.01
C PHE A 47 11.74 -7.73 2.44
N VAL A 48 11.65 -7.25 3.69
CA VAL A 48 10.48 -6.57 4.24
C VAL A 48 10.20 -5.26 3.50
N LEU A 49 11.26 -4.48 3.18
CA LEU A 49 11.15 -3.24 2.42
C LEU A 49 10.63 -3.49 0.99
N ALA A 50 11.12 -4.54 0.33
CA ALA A 50 10.64 -4.95 -0.99
C ALA A 50 9.16 -5.36 -0.95
N MET A 51 8.73 -6.10 0.07
CA MET A 51 7.32 -6.42 0.28
C MET A 51 6.47 -5.16 0.51
N ALA A 52 6.94 -4.20 1.30
CA ALA A 52 6.23 -2.93 1.49
C ALA A 52 6.07 -2.16 0.16
N CYS A 53 7.13 -2.07 -0.65
CA CYS A 53 7.08 -1.41 -1.95
C CYS A 53 6.11 -2.08 -2.92
N THR A 54 6.08 -3.42 -2.98
CA THR A 54 5.15 -4.15 -3.86
C THR A 54 3.70 -3.97 -3.43
N LEU A 55 3.41 -3.93 -2.13
CA LEU A 55 2.06 -3.67 -1.60
C LEU A 55 1.59 -2.25 -1.93
N ILE A 56 2.46 -1.25 -1.76
CA ILE A 56 2.16 0.15 -2.11
C ILE A 56 1.94 0.29 -3.62
N TYR A 57 2.79 -0.33 -4.44
CA TYR A 57 2.63 -0.32 -5.89
C TYR A 57 1.33 -0.98 -6.33
N THR A 58 0.95 -2.10 -5.71
CA THR A 58 -0.31 -2.80 -5.98
C THR A 58 -1.51 -1.94 -5.59
N ALA A 59 -1.46 -1.28 -4.43
CA ALA A 59 -2.48 -0.32 -3.99
C ALA A 59 -2.63 0.85 -4.97
N TYR A 60 -1.50 1.39 -5.46
CA TYR A 60 -1.49 2.47 -6.46
C TYR A 60 -2.06 2.03 -7.80
N LYS A 61 -1.71 0.82 -8.25
CA LYS A 61 -2.22 0.23 -9.49
C LYS A 61 -3.73 0.00 -9.41
N ILE A 62 -4.23 -0.51 -8.28
CA ILE A 62 -5.66 -0.65 -8.01
C ILE A 62 -6.38 0.71 -8.03
N TRP A 63 -5.75 1.75 -7.47
CA TRP A 63 -6.30 3.11 -7.50
C TRP A 63 -6.36 3.68 -8.92
N SER A 64 -5.32 3.45 -9.75
CA SER A 64 -5.30 3.88 -11.15
C SER A 64 -6.40 3.19 -11.97
N ILE A 65 -6.54 1.86 -11.84
CA ILE A 65 -7.59 1.08 -12.51
C ILE A 65 -8.97 1.61 -12.11
N ARG A 66 -9.18 1.87 -10.82
CA ARG A 66 -10.42 2.45 -10.31
C ARG A 66 -10.71 3.83 -10.91
N LYS A 67 -9.71 4.69 -11.04
CA LYS A 67 -9.84 6.02 -11.65
C LYS A 67 -10.15 5.94 -13.14
N GLU A 68 -9.57 4.96 -13.83
CA GLU A 68 -9.81 4.67 -15.24
C GLU A 68 -11.24 4.15 -15.48
N ILE A 69 -11.71 3.24 -14.62
CA ILE A 69 -13.09 2.76 -14.60
C ILE A 69 -14.09 3.90 -14.35
N GLU A 70 -13.81 4.79 -13.39
CA GLU A 70 -14.65 5.97 -13.10
C GLU A 70 -14.76 6.90 -14.32
N LYS A 71 -13.65 7.06 -15.05
CA LYS A 71 -13.56 7.88 -16.26
C LYS A 71 -14.28 7.24 -17.47
N HIS A 72 -14.17 5.93 -17.66
CA HIS A 72 -14.85 5.21 -18.74
C HIS A 72 -16.36 5.02 -18.49
N LEU A 73 -16.80 4.94 -17.24
CA LEU A 73 -18.22 4.85 -16.87
C LEU A 73 -18.93 6.21 -16.79
N GLY A 74 -18.25 7.33 -17.06
CA GLY A 74 -18.87 8.65 -17.18
C GLY A 74 -19.49 9.18 -15.88
N LEU A 75 -19.04 8.71 -14.71
CA LEU A 75 -19.51 9.19 -13.42
C LEU A 75 -18.68 10.41 -13.01
N LYS A 76 -19.16 11.60 -13.40
CA LYS A 76 -18.66 12.90 -12.95
C LYS A 76 -19.15 13.24 -11.54
#